data_AF-A0A2T0A7F5-F1
#
_entry.id   AF-A0A2T0A7F5-F1
#
_cell.length_a   1.000
_cell.length_b   1.000
_cell.length_c   1.000
_cell.angle_alpha   90.00
_cell.angle_beta   90.00
_cell.angle_gamma   90.00
#
_symmetry.space_group_name_H-M   'P 1'
#
loop_
_entity.id
_entity.type
_entity.pdbx_description
1 polymer ?
#
loop_
_entity_poly.entity_id
_entity_poly.type
_entity_poly.pdbx_seq_one_letter_code
_entity_poly.pdbx_strand_id
1 'polypeptide(L)'
;MRSPLLLLASLLSLSITIAARTVTFDDGDSHLVYAPDGAWSVVEGADYSAGSARQTTARGGQVTLAFAGQQISLYGSTTASFAVFVDGKTTPTSSSSSSASSNATSSRFFVLKGLAAEQAHNLTLVVTGDGALVLDRIAIAFSCVPSFYPSV
;
A
#
# COMPACT_ATOMS: atom_id res chain seq x y z
N MET A 1 -67.52 -7.79 13.26
CA MET A 1 -66.29 -8.25 12.59
C MET A 1 -65.51 -7.03 12.09
N ARG A 2 -64.42 -6.61 12.77
CA ARG A 2 -63.34 -5.80 12.19
C ARG A 2 -62.05 -6.09 12.97
N SER A 3 -61.23 -6.97 12.43
CA SER A 3 -59.88 -7.27 12.94
C SER A 3 -58.92 -6.19 12.43
N PRO A 4 -58.07 -5.55 13.26
CA PRO A 4 -57.05 -4.66 12.76
C PRO A 4 -55.87 -5.49 12.25
N LEU A 5 -55.55 -5.26 10.99
CA LEU A 5 -54.44 -5.86 10.26
C LEU A 5 -53.11 -5.42 10.92
N LEU A 6 -52.39 -6.34 11.56
CA LEU A 6 -51.01 -6.15 12.02
C LEU A 6 -50.11 -6.02 10.78
N LEU A 7 -49.64 -4.80 10.50
CA LEU A 7 -48.64 -4.55 9.47
C LEU A 7 -47.27 -4.88 10.05
N LEU A 8 -46.75 -6.10 9.79
CA LEU A 8 -45.33 -6.40 10.01
C LEU A 8 -44.53 -5.61 8.98
N ALA A 9 -43.88 -4.51 9.40
CA ALA A 9 -42.86 -3.88 8.59
C ALA A 9 -41.60 -4.78 8.62
N SER A 10 -41.42 -5.59 7.58
CA SER A 10 -40.18 -6.31 7.34
C SER A 10 -39.11 -5.30 6.93
N LEU A 11 -38.18 -5.01 7.84
CA LEU A 11 -37.02 -4.15 7.59
C LEU A 11 -35.94 -4.98 6.89
N LEU A 12 -35.88 -4.89 5.56
CA LEU A 12 -34.83 -5.53 4.77
C LEU A 12 -33.51 -4.76 4.98
N SER A 13 -32.62 -5.33 5.79
CA SER A 13 -31.26 -4.81 5.92
C SER A 13 -30.49 -5.11 4.63
N LEU A 14 -30.23 -4.08 3.81
CA LEU A 14 -29.45 -4.24 2.59
C LEU A 14 -27.96 -4.12 2.94
N SER A 15 -27.23 -5.22 2.87
CA SER A 15 -25.76 -5.21 3.00
C SER A 15 -25.16 -5.10 1.59
N ILE A 16 -24.41 -4.04 1.32
CA ILE A 16 -23.61 -3.92 0.09
C ILE A 16 -22.21 -4.45 0.41
N THR A 17 -21.88 -5.62 -0.15
CA THR A 17 -20.52 -6.16 -0.07
C THR A 17 -19.69 -5.53 -1.19
N ILE A 18 -18.76 -4.63 -0.84
CA ILE A 18 -17.70 -4.22 -1.77
C ILE A 18 -16.67 -5.34 -1.81
N ALA A 19 -16.36 -5.89 -2.98
CA ALA A 19 -15.31 -6.90 -3.09
C ALA A 19 -13.96 -6.32 -2.68
N ALA A 20 -13.17 -7.08 -1.92
CA ALA A 20 -11.78 -6.70 -1.65
C ALA A 20 -11.05 -6.52 -2.98
N ARG A 21 -10.29 -5.43 -3.11
CA ARG A 21 -9.53 -5.12 -4.33
C ARG A 21 -8.13 -4.66 -3.99
N THR A 22 -7.22 -4.83 -4.94
CA THR A 22 -5.86 -4.29 -4.87
C THR A 22 -5.62 -3.38 -6.07
N VAL A 23 -5.06 -2.20 -5.81
CA VAL A 23 -4.54 -1.28 -6.83
C VAL A 23 -3.03 -1.32 -6.76
N THR A 24 -2.36 -1.35 -7.91
CA THR A 24 -0.90 -1.35 -8.00
C THR A 24 -0.41 -0.11 -8.73
N PHE A 25 0.63 0.52 -8.19
CA PHE A 25 1.38 1.60 -8.80
C PHE A 25 2.77 1.07 -9.15
N ASP A 26 3.14 1.20 -10.41
CA ASP A 26 4.49 0.89 -10.90
C ASP A 26 5.49 1.96 -10.44
N ASP A 27 6.79 1.67 -10.41
CA ASP A 27 7.82 2.66 -10.02
C ASP A 27 7.90 3.84 -11.02
N GLY A 28 7.45 3.65 -12.25
CA GLY A 28 7.31 4.73 -13.24
C GLY A 28 6.03 5.55 -13.10
N ASP A 29 5.12 5.21 -12.19
CA ASP A 29 3.82 5.87 -12.08
C ASP A 29 3.93 7.31 -11.56
N SER A 30 3.27 8.25 -12.23
CA SER A 30 3.26 9.69 -11.91
C SER A 30 2.72 10.05 -10.52
N HIS A 31 2.03 9.14 -9.84
CA HIS A 31 1.60 9.34 -8.44
C HIS A 31 2.77 9.23 -7.45
N LEU A 32 3.89 8.63 -7.85
CA LEU A 32 5.09 8.52 -7.02
C LEU A 32 5.95 9.76 -7.22
N VAL A 33 6.30 10.41 -6.12
CA VAL A 33 7.20 11.57 -6.11
C VAL A 33 8.52 11.15 -5.47
N TYR A 34 9.58 11.21 -6.26
CA TYR A 34 10.94 10.85 -5.85
C TYR A 34 11.72 12.09 -5.46
N ALA A 35 12.53 11.98 -4.40
CA ALA A 35 13.40 13.06 -3.95
C ALA A 35 14.69 12.51 -3.30
N PRO A 36 15.74 13.33 -3.18
CA PRO A 36 15.92 14.56 -3.94
C PRO A 36 16.09 14.27 -5.44
N ASP A 37 15.89 15.28 -6.28
CA ASP A 37 16.06 15.15 -7.73
C ASP A 37 17.44 14.56 -8.07
N GLY A 38 17.46 13.57 -8.96
CA GLY A 38 18.68 12.89 -9.39
C GLY A 38 19.20 11.81 -8.43
N ALA A 39 18.60 11.61 -7.25
CA ALA A 39 19.00 10.52 -6.34
C ALA A 39 18.56 9.13 -6.80
N TRP A 40 17.60 9.05 -7.73
CA TRP A 40 17.00 7.81 -8.20
C TRP A 40 17.27 7.59 -9.68
N SER A 41 17.77 6.40 -10.02
CA SER A 41 18.02 5.95 -11.39
C SER A 41 17.05 4.83 -11.77
N VAL A 42 16.83 4.65 -13.07
CA VAL A 42 16.11 3.48 -13.59
C VAL A 42 17.08 2.32 -13.73
N VAL A 43 16.64 1.11 -13.40
CA VAL A 43 17.33 -0.14 -13.69
C VAL A 43 16.42 -1.03 -14.53
N GLU A 44 16.93 -1.57 -15.62
CA GLU A 44 16.16 -2.42 -16.54
C GLU A 44 16.21 -3.89 -16.09
N GLY A 45 15.12 -4.63 -16.28
CA GLY A 45 15.07 -6.05 -15.98
C GLY A 45 13.71 -6.66 -16.27
N ALA A 46 13.69 -7.77 -17.01
CA ALA A 46 12.45 -8.45 -17.41
C ALA A 46 11.61 -8.99 -16.23
N ASP A 47 12.23 -9.15 -15.06
CA ASP A 47 11.56 -9.60 -13.83
C ASP A 47 10.86 -8.47 -13.07
N TYR A 48 11.11 -7.22 -13.44
CA TYR A 48 10.42 -6.07 -12.87
C TYR A 48 9.07 -5.83 -13.54
N SER A 49 8.16 -5.25 -12.78
CA SER A 49 6.93 -4.66 -13.29
C SER A 49 7.28 -3.67 -14.40
N ALA A 50 6.50 -3.69 -15.48
CA ALA A 50 6.75 -2.88 -16.68
C ALA A 50 8.17 -2.99 -17.31
N GLY A 51 9.02 -3.92 -16.87
CA GLY A 51 10.37 -4.15 -17.38
C GLY A 51 11.48 -3.31 -16.74
N SER A 52 11.18 -2.47 -15.74
CA SER A 52 12.17 -1.63 -15.07
C SER A 52 11.83 -1.39 -13.59
N ALA A 53 12.79 -0.87 -12.82
CA ALA A 53 12.56 -0.42 -11.45
C ALA A 53 13.34 0.87 -11.13
N ARG A 54 12.94 1.56 -10.04
CA ARG A 54 13.66 2.74 -9.51
C ARG A 54 14.61 2.32 -8.41
N GLN A 55 15.88 2.64 -8.59
CA GLN A 55 16.95 2.35 -7.63
C GLN A 55 17.53 3.64 -7.03
N THR A 56 17.89 3.58 -5.76
CA THR A 56 18.78 4.57 -5.14
C THR A 56 19.78 3.90 -4.19
N THR A 57 20.97 4.50 -4.08
CA THR A 57 21.97 4.19 -3.04
C THR A 57 22.24 5.41 -2.14
N ALA A 58 21.55 6.52 -2.39
CA ALA A 58 21.73 7.75 -1.66
C ALA A 58 21.00 7.70 -0.32
N ARG A 59 21.71 7.86 0.78
CA ARG A 59 21.08 8.13 2.08
C ARG A 59 20.23 9.40 1.98
N GLY A 60 19.01 9.35 2.48
CA GLY A 60 18.02 10.42 2.33
C GLY A 60 17.24 10.36 1.02
N GLY A 61 17.57 9.44 0.10
CA GLY A 61 16.72 9.11 -1.04
C GLY A 61 15.35 8.66 -0.54
N GLN A 62 14.30 9.32 -1.01
CA GLN A 62 12.93 9.11 -0.56
C GLN A 62 11.94 9.06 -1.71
N VAL A 63 10.82 8.40 -1.47
CA VAL A 63 9.66 8.37 -2.36
C VAL A 63 8.39 8.51 -1.54
N THR A 64 7.44 9.29 -2.07
CA THR A 64 6.14 9.52 -1.44
C THR A 64 5.00 9.12 -2.36
N LEU A 65 3.90 8.65 -1.77
CA LEU A 65 2.66 8.30 -2.46
C LEU A 65 1.47 8.67 -1.59
N ALA A 66 0.57 9.48 -2.11
CA ALA A 66 -0.76 9.65 -1.54
C ALA A 66 -1.66 8.48 -1.98
N PHE A 67 -2.39 7.87 -1.04
CA PHE A 67 -3.24 6.72 -1.34
C PHE A 67 -4.47 6.67 -0.43
N ALA A 68 -5.48 5.91 -0.83
CA ALA A 68 -6.57 5.49 0.03
C ALA A 68 -6.56 3.96 0.09
N GLY A 69 -6.72 3.38 1.28
CA GLY A 69 -6.71 1.93 1.45
C GLY A 69 -6.32 1.50 2.85
N GLN A 70 -6.55 0.22 3.13
CA GLN A 70 -6.39 -0.35 4.49
C GLN A 70 -5.06 -1.08 4.67
N GLN A 71 -4.35 -1.34 3.58
CA GLN A 71 -3.04 -1.95 3.58
C GLN A 71 -2.21 -1.38 2.43
N ILE A 72 -0.92 -1.17 2.70
CA ILE A 72 0.10 -0.82 1.71
C ILE A 72 1.21 -1.86 1.72
N SER A 73 1.75 -2.22 0.57
CA SER A 73 2.85 -3.17 0.39
C SER A 73 3.84 -2.64 -0.62
N LEU A 74 5.14 -2.74 -0.32
CA LEU A 74 6.22 -2.31 -1.21
C LEU A 74 6.97 -3.54 -1.72
N TYR A 75 7.23 -3.56 -3.03
CA TYR A 75 7.89 -4.65 -3.74
C TYR A 75 9.16 -4.15 -4.41
N GLY A 76 10.17 -5.02 -4.46
CA GLY A 76 11.48 -4.74 -5.05
C GLY A 76 12.56 -5.50 -4.30
N SER A 77 13.71 -4.88 -4.10
CA SER A 77 14.80 -5.46 -3.31
C SER A 77 15.52 -4.38 -2.51
N THR A 78 16.09 -4.73 -1.37
CA THR A 78 16.85 -3.77 -0.57
C THR A 78 17.95 -4.46 0.21
N THR A 79 19.14 -3.88 0.14
CA THR A 79 20.25 -4.12 1.07
C THR A 79 20.47 -2.92 1.98
N ALA A 80 19.86 -1.78 1.68
CA ALA A 80 19.91 -0.59 2.50
C ALA A 80 18.98 -0.69 3.72
N SER A 81 19.39 -0.02 4.80
CA SER A 81 18.45 0.32 5.88
C SER A 81 17.50 1.41 5.40
N PHE A 82 16.22 1.29 5.77
CA PHE A 82 15.18 2.24 5.39
C PHE A 82 14.20 2.46 6.55
N ALA A 83 13.44 3.54 6.47
CA ALA A 83 12.30 3.82 7.34
C ALA A 83 11.06 4.09 6.48
N VAL A 84 9.91 3.67 6.98
CA VAL A 84 8.61 3.96 6.37
C VAL A 84 7.78 4.77 7.36
N PHE A 85 7.15 5.81 6.85
CA PHE A 85 6.20 6.64 7.54
C PHE A 85 4.88 6.58 6.80
N VAL A 86 3.80 6.46 7.56
CA VAL A 86 2.44 6.68 7.04
C VAL A 86 1.82 7.78 7.89
N ASP A 87 1.35 8.83 7.22
CA ASP A 87 0.77 10.04 7.85
C ASP A 87 1.75 10.70 8.83
N GLY A 88 3.04 10.71 8.47
CA GLY A 88 4.12 11.28 9.28
C GLY A 88 4.51 10.45 10.51
N LYS A 89 3.84 9.33 10.78
CA LYS A 89 4.14 8.44 11.91
C LYS A 89 5.05 7.31 11.46
N THR A 90 6.12 7.07 12.20
CA THR A 90 7.00 5.91 11.97
C THR A 90 6.19 4.63 12.15
N THR A 91 6.22 3.77 11.14
CA THR A 91 5.55 2.47 11.23
C THR A 91 6.49 1.51 11.94
N PRO A 92 6.03 0.70 12.91
CA PRO A 92 6.83 -0.40 13.41
C PRO A 92 7.26 -1.23 12.21
N THR A 93 8.55 -1.48 12.07
CA THR A 93 9.09 -2.42 11.09
C THR A 93 8.64 -3.82 11.53
N SER A 94 7.36 -4.12 11.38
CA SER A 94 6.84 -5.48 11.29
C SER A 94 7.26 -6.01 9.92
N SER A 95 8.57 -6.03 9.73
CA SER A 95 9.29 -6.53 8.58
C SER A 95 8.93 -8.00 8.51
N SER A 96 8.01 -8.34 7.61
CA SER A 96 8.24 -9.61 6.92
C SER A 96 9.52 -9.39 6.11
N SER A 97 10.67 -9.53 6.78
CA SER A 97 11.86 -10.00 6.11
C SER A 97 11.50 -11.39 5.61
N SER A 98 10.79 -11.48 4.47
CA SER A 98 11.26 -12.47 3.52
C SER A 98 12.67 -12.01 3.25
N SER A 99 13.62 -12.65 3.94
CA SER A 99 14.92 -12.94 3.35
C SER A 99 14.66 -13.07 1.86
N ALA A 100 15.13 -12.09 1.07
CA ALA A 100 15.05 -12.18 -0.37
C ALA A 100 15.58 -13.58 -0.68
N SER A 101 14.70 -14.49 -1.08
CA SER A 101 15.17 -15.74 -1.65
C SER A 101 16.01 -15.27 -2.82
N SER A 102 17.25 -15.72 -2.84
CA SER A 102 18.39 -15.10 -3.52
C SER A 102 18.31 -15.10 -5.06
N ASN A 103 17.11 -15.16 -5.64
CA ASN A 103 16.81 -15.20 -7.06
C ASN A 103 15.53 -14.41 -7.46
N ALA A 104 14.81 -13.74 -6.55
CA ALA A 104 13.61 -12.97 -6.91
C ALA A 104 13.90 -11.46 -6.94
N THR A 105 14.04 -10.93 -8.16
CA THR A 105 14.38 -9.54 -8.49
C THR A 105 13.37 -8.52 -7.93
N SER A 106 12.13 -8.94 -7.65
CA SER A 106 11.09 -8.18 -6.96
C SER A 106 10.33 -9.00 -5.91
N SER A 107 10.63 -8.75 -4.63
CA SER A 107 9.98 -9.37 -3.46
C SER A 107 9.32 -8.32 -2.58
N ARG A 108 8.27 -8.69 -1.83
CA ARG A 108 7.64 -7.77 -0.87
C ARG A 108 8.54 -7.56 0.35
N PHE A 109 9.17 -6.39 0.45
CA PHE A 109 10.06 -6.06 1.57
C PHE A 109 9.38 -5.26 2.68
N PHE A 110 8.17 -4.75 2.43
CA PHE A 110 7.38 -4.01 3.43
C PHE A 110 5.88 -4.27 3.29
N VAL A 111 5.17 -4.31 4.42
CA VAL A 111 3.71 -4.30 4.49
C VAL A 111 3.24 -3.60 5.76
N LEU A 112 2.23 -2.72 5.62
CA LEU A 112 1.49 -2.15 6.73
C LEU A 112 0.00 -2.42 6.52
N LYS A 113 -0.70 -2.84 7.56
CA LYS A 113 -2.13 -3.21 7.56
C LYS A 113 -2.88 -2.40 8.62
N GLY A 114 -4.20 -2.46 8.56
CA GLY A 114 -5.07 -1.86 9.58
C GLY A 114 -5.16 -0.35 9.47
N LEU A 115 -4.86 0.20 8.29
CA LEU A 115 -5.08 1.61 7.99
C LEU A 115 -6.58 1.90 7.88
N ALA A 116 -6.97 3.14 8.14
CA ALA A 116 -8.37 3.55 8.16
C ALA A 116 -8.92 3.64 6.72
N ALA A 117 -9.92 2.82 6.39
CA ALA A 117 -10.44 2.69 5.02
C ALA A 117 -10.94 4.02 4.42
N GLU A 118 -11.51 4.87 5.26
CA GLU A 118 -12.18 6.11 4.87
C GLU A 118 -11.25 7.34 4.89
N GLN A 119 -9.95 7.14 5.13
CA GLN A 119 -8.98 8.22 5.21
C GLN A 119 -8.00 8.15 4.02
N ALA A 120 -7.69 9.32 3.49
CA ALA A 120 -6.51 9.46 2.63
C ALA A 120 -5.27 9.38 3.51
N HIS A 121 -4.30 8.60 3.05
CA HIS A 121 -3.02 8.36 3.69
C HIS A 121 -1.89 8.89 2.82
N ASN A 122 -0.75 9.16 3.45
CA ASN A 122 0.49 9.49 2.74
C ASN A 122 1.63 8.58 3.18
N LEU A 123 2.18 7.82 2.23
CA LEU A 123 3.41 7.05 2.41
C LEU A 123 4.63 7.96 2.26
N THR A 124 5.63 7.76 3.09
CA THR A 124 7.01 8.19 2.83
C THR A 124 7.97 7.03 3.14
N LEU A 125 8.68 6.55 2.13
CA LEU A 125 9.81 5.63 2.27
C LEU A 125 11.10 6.45 2.18
N VAL A 126 12.03 6.26 3.11
CA VAL A 126 13.33 6.93 3.11
C VAL A 126 14.46 5.95 3.37
N VAL A 127 15.54 6.07 2.60
CA VAL A 127 16.79 5.33 2.81
C VAL A 127 17.57 5.99 3.96
N THR A 128 17.86 5.22 5.00
CA THR A 128 18.48 5.73 6.24
C THR A 128 19.92 5.25 6.43
N GLY A 129 20.32 4.19 5.73
CA GLY A 129 21.65 3.60 5.81
C GLY A 129 22.24 3.29 4.44
N ASP A 130 23.41 2.66 4.47
CA ASP A 130 24.17 2.35 3.27
C ASP A 130 23.64 1.07 2.60
N GLY A 131 23.84 0.93 1.29
CA GLY A 131 23.31 -0.16 0.48
C GLY A 131 22.48 0.36 -0.69
N ALA A 132 21.75 -0.52 -1.36
CA ALA A 132 20.83 -0.16 -2.43
C ALA A 132 19.38 -0.45 -2.00
N LEU A 133 18.47 0.43 -2.41
CA LEU A 133 17.05 0.18 -2.41
C LEU A 133 16.55 0.24 -3.85
N VAL A 134 15.86 -0.81 -4.27
CA VAL A 134 15.17 -0.92 -5.56
C VAL A 134 13.68 -1.03 -5.28
N LEU A 135 12.91 -0.07 -5.77
CA LEU A 135 11.45 -0.08 -5.73
C LEU A 135 10.94 -0.44 -7.12
N ASP A 136 10.14 -1.50 -7.16
CA ASP A 136 9.50 -2.02 -8.38
C ASP A 136 8.03 -1.59 -8.44
N ARG A 137 7.27 -1.83 -7.36
CA ARG A 137 5.86 -1.44 -7.31
C ARG A 137 5.33 -1.27 -5.90
N ILE A 138 4.23 -0.54 -5.79
CA ILE A 138 3.46 -0.33 -4.56
C ILE A 138 2.07 -0.90 -4.76
N ALA A 139 1.61 -1.76 -3.83
CA ALA A 139 0.26 -2.31 -3.86
C ALA A 139 -0.56 -1.80 -2.68
N ILE A 140 -1.77 -1.32 -2.97
CA ILE A 140 -2.74 -0.81 -2.01
C ILE A 140 -3.95 -1.74 -1.99
N ALA A 141 -4.25 -2.35 -0.84
CA ALA A 141 -5.40 -3.22 -0.70
C ALA A 141 -6.53 -2.55 0.09
N PHE A 142 -7.75 -2.80 -0.40
CA PHE A 142 -9.01 -2.40 0.19
C PHE A 142 -9.69 -3.68 0.69
N SER A 143 -10.01 -3.73 1.97
CA SER A 143 -10.80 -4.82 2.55
C SER A 143 -12.29 -4.49 2.43
N CYS A 144 -13.11 -5.53 2.39
CA CYS A 144 -14.55 -5.34 2.51
C CYS A 144 -14.88 -5.10 3.99
N VAL A 145 -15.55 -4.00 4.29
CA VAL A 145 -16.30 -3.85 5.54
C VAL A 145 -17.77 -3.85 5.15
N PRO A 146 -18.59 -4.80 5.65
CA PRO A 146 -20.04 -4.67 5.51
C PRO A 146 -20.45 -3.43 6.31
N SER A 147 -20.91 -2.39 5.62
CA SER A 147 -21.54 -1.26 6.29
C SER A 147 -22.91 -1.70 6.80
N PHE A 148 -23.01 -1.91 8.11
CA PHE A 148 -24.29 -2.00 8.79
C PHE A 148 -24.77 -0.57 9.01
N TYR A 149 -25.79 -0.14 8.26
CA TYR A 149 -26.50 1.09 8.60
C TYR A 149 -27.37 0.83 9.85
N PRO A 150 -27.13 1.50 11.00
CA PRO A 150 -28.10 1.50 12.08
C PRO A 150 -29.28 2.39 11.68
N SER A 151 -30.49 1.83 11.69
CA SER A 151 -31.73 2.57 11.46
C SER A 151 -32.00 3.50 12.66
N VAL A 152 -32.14 4.80 12.40
CA VAL A 152 -32.83 5.77 13.29
C VAL A 152 -34.33 5.74 13.04
#